data_AF-A0A8H7IRC4-F1
#
_entry.id   AF-A0A8H7IRC4-F1
#
_cell.length_a   1.000
_cell.length_b   1.000
_cell.length_c   1.000
_cell.angle_alpha   90.00
_cell.angle_beta   90.00
_cell.angle_gamma   90.00
#
_symmetry.space_group_name_H-M   'P 1'
#
loop_
_entity.id
_entity.type
_entity.pdbx_description
1 polymer ?
#
loop_
_entity_poly.entity_id
_entity_poly.type
_entity_poly.pdbx_seq_one_letter_code
_entity_poly.pdbx_strand_id
1 'polypeptide(L)'
;MLTGAGLIQGLDARDSNATTAGLYQALSYQAGLSGGSWLLAALAGNDWPRVSALRDDLWIAGLQQTLFVADVANGGAIDVVGDLAAKTAAGFDVGLTDAWGRLLGYQMLYGEDGGVGKTLSGIADAEAFKGAEVPFPIITALGVKTWEGDCDPEADATQYEFTPYEFGSWDSGVAAFVEARYLGSELVDGAPVASGTNDSACVTGFDNLGFVFGTSSSLFNAVCLPVNINQTQLGEHLAGFVSDLHELVTDDLFALYPNPFYQSNASSSLVAAQENLHLVDGGTSNQNNPIWPLLHRGKDLLDVLIVNDNSADTDDNWPNGTEIRNTWTQARAQLGAASRMPDIPEPDVFVAEGLYKRPVFFGCGVGNETTAAEEAEDLLTILWVPNNNFTFASNVDTSKLQYSEAETRGMIANGQQVATQGGDARWPACLACGIMVKSGETLPDECDACLAEYCYN
;
A
#
# COMPACT_ATOMS: atom_id res chain seq x y z
N MET A 1 -3.42 -8.51 1.73
CA MET A 1 -4.03 -8.30 3.07
C MET A 1 -3.74 -9.45 4.05
N LEU A 2 -4.40 -10.61 3.95
CA LEU A 2 -4.35 -11.67 4.99
C LEU A 2 -2.96 -12.26 5.27
N THR A 3 -2.18 -12.57 4.23
CA THR A 3 -0.81 -13.09 4.41
C THR A 3 0.10 -12.06 5.09
N GLY A 4 0.03 -10.80 4.65
CA GLY A 4 0.77 -9.70 5.28
C GLY A 4 0.36 -9.47 6.74
N ALA A 5 -0.91 -9.68 7.09
CA ALA A 5 -1.37 -9.63 8.46
C ALA A 5 -0.73 -10.74 9.29
N GLY A 6 -0.61 -11.95 8.74
CA GLY A 6 0.13 -13.05 9.34
C GLY A 6 1.60 -12.72 9.57
N LEU A 7 2.26 -12.06 8.61
CA LEU A 7 3.64 -11.62 8.77
C LEU A 7 3.77 -10.62 9.92
N ILE A 8 2.92 -9.58 9.97
CA ILE A 8 2.87 -8.62 11.08
C ILE A 8 2.62 -9.34 12.41
N GLN A 9 1.67 -10.28 12.46
CA GLN A 9 1.43 -11.08 13.65
C GLN A 9 2.69 -11.84 14.10
N GLY A 10 3.48 -12.40 13.18
CA GLY A 10 4.74 -13.06 13.49
C GLY A 10 5.83 -12.13 14.03
N LEU A 11 5.77 -10.83 13.69
CA LEU A 11 6.72 -9.80 14.12
C LEU A 11 6.25 -9.00 15.35
N ASP A 12 4.96 -9.03 15.69
CA ASP A 12 4.36 -8.24 16.77
C ASP A 12 4.39 -8.98 18.12
N ALA A 13 5.14 -8.44 19.10
CA ALA A 13 5.22 -8.99 20.45
C ALA A 13 3.89 -8.93 21.23
N ARG A 14 2.93 -8.13 20.77
CA ARG A 14 1.58 -8.05 21.36
C ARG A 14 0.71 -9.24 20.95
N ASP A 15 1.04 -9.89 19.83
CA ASP A 15 0.18 -10.89 19.19
C ASP A 15 0.87 -12.24 18.91
N SER A 16 2.16 -12.37 19.24
CA SER A 16 2.93 -13.58 19.02
C SER A 16 4.06 -13.74 20.04
N ASN A 17 4.38 -15.01 20.35
CA ASN A 17 5.57 -15.40 21.10
C ASN A 17 6.66 -16.01 20.19
N ALA A 18 6.57 -15.77 18.88
CA ALA A 18 7.59 -16.18 17.94
C ALA A 18 8.93 -15.53 18.29
N THR A 19 10.02 -16.18 17.91
CA THR A 19 11.39 -15.68 18.09
C THR A 19 11.68 -14.40 17.30
N THR A 20 10.86 -14.08 16.30
CA THR A 20 10.89 -12.84 15.51
C THR A 20 10.01 -11.73 16.08
N ALA A 21 9.25 -12.02 17.14
CA ALA A 21 8.33 -11.05 17.74
C ALA A 21 9.10 -9.92 18.43
N GLY A 22 8.56 -8.70 18.34
CA GLY A 22 9.21 -7.47 18.80
C GLY A 22 9.77 -6.63 17.65
N LEU A 23 10.01 -7.23 16.48
CA LEU A 23 10.47 -6.49 15.30
C LEU A 23 9.46 -5.47 14.81
N TYR A 24 8.15 -5.75 14.91
CA TYR A 24 7.13 -4.78 14.50
C TYR A 24 7.22 -3.48 15.30
N GLN A 25 7.53 -3.57 16.60
CA GLN A 25 7.73 -2.41 17.48
C GLN A 25 9.01 -1.61 17.14
N ALA A 26 9.93 -2.19 16.36
CA ALA A 26 11.17 -1.53 15.93
C ALA A 26 11.04 -0.86 14.54
N LEU A 27 9.89 -0.98 13.87
CA LEU A 27 9.69 -0.38 12.54
C LEU A 27 9.36 1.11 12.65
N SER A 28 10.06 1.93 11.88
CA SER A 28 9.79 3.38 11.78
C SER A 28 8.70 3.71 10.77
N TYR A 29 8.60 2.94 9.68
CA TYR A 29 7.68 3.16 8.57
C TYR A 29 6.99 1.87 8.17
N GLN A 30 5.76 1.98 7.66
CA GLN A 30 5.05 0.89 7.02
C GLN A 30 4.32 1.43 5.79
N ALA A 31 4.71 0.93 4.61
CA ALA A 31 4.07 1.27 3.35
C ALA A 31 3.14 0.15 2.89
N GLY A 32 2.03 0.50 2.23
CA GLY A 32 1.07 -0.45 1.67
C GLY A 32 0.36 0.09 0.44
N LEU A 33 0.13 -0.79 -0.53
CA LEU A 33 -0.69 -0.55 -1.71
C LEU A 33 -1.72 -1.67 -1.88
N SER A 34 -2.80 -1.44 -2.63
CA SER A 34 -3.82 -2.45 -2.92
C SER A 34 -4.30 -3.17 -1.65
N GLY A 35 -4.42 -4.50 -1.65
CA GLY A 35 -4.74 -5.26 -0.44
C GLY A 35 -3.76 -5.07 0.74
N GLY A 36 -2.56 -4.52 0.52
CA GLY A 36 -1.64 -4.08 1.58
C GLY A 36 -2.07 -2.75 2.23
N SER A 37 -2.68 -1.83 1.47
CA SER A 37 -3.26 -0.60 2.02
C SER A 37 -4.51 -0.90 2.87
N TRP A 38 -5.28 -1.94 2.55
CA TRP A 38 -6.40 -2.39 3.40
C TRP A 38 -5.92 -2.84 4.77
N LEU A 39 -4.82 -3.61 4.81
CA LEU A 39 -4.21 -4.04 6.06
C LEU A 39 -3.70 -2.84 6.87
N LEU A 40 -2.97 -1.93 6.21
CA LEU A 40 -2.43 -0.74 6.86
C LEU A 40 -3.54 0.17 7.40
N ALA A 41 -4.61 0.40 6.63
CA ALA A 41 -5.76 1.18 7.05
C ALA A 41 -6.57 0.49 8.15
N ALA A 42 -6.73 -0.84 8.11
CA ALA A 42 -7.39 -1.59 9.18
C ALA A 42 -6.60 -1.54 10.50
N LEU A 43 -5.27 -1.42 10.44
CA LEU A 43 -4.45 -1.19 11.63
C LEU A 43 -4.55 0.28 12.07
N ALA A 44 -4.11 1.21 11.23
CA ALA A 44 -3.99 2.62 11.58
C ALA A 44 -5.34 3.28 11.90
N GLY A 45 -6.37 2.99 11.09
CA GLY A 45 -7.72 3.51 11.29
C GLY A 45 -8.38 2.99 12.55
N ASN A 46 -7.93 1.88 13.14
CA ASN A 46 -8.49 1.29 14.36
C ASN A 46 -7.58 1.45 15.59
N ASP A 47 -6.59 2.35 15.54
CA ASP A 47 -5.59 2.58 16.60
C ASP A 47 -4.71 1.33 16.88
N TRP A 48 -4.23 0.72 15.80
CA TRP A 48 -3.31 -0.44 15.77
C TRP A 48 -3.67 -1.59 16.72
N PRO A 49 -4.88 -2.16 16.61
CA PRO A 49 -5.22 -3.38 17.33
C PRO A 49 -4.33 -4.54 16.86
N ARG A 50 -4.36 -5.64 17.62
CA ARG A 50 -3.70 -6.88 17.22
C ARG A 50 -4.35 -7.46 15.98
N VAL A 51 -3.56 -8.14 15.14
CA VAL A 51 -4.07 -8.86 13.96
C VAL A 51 -5.10 -9.90 14.36
N SER A 52 -4.89 -10.62 15.47
CA SER A 52 -5.86 -11.58 16.01
C SER A 52 -7.21 -10.95 16.35
N ALA A 53 -7.23 -9.73 16.90
CA ALA A 53 -8.45 -9.02 17.23
C ALA A 53 -9.21 -8.62 15.96
N LEU A 54 -8.54 -8.01 14.97
CA LEU A 54 -9.18 -7.69 13.68
C LEU A 54 -9.69 -8.94 12.97
N ARG A 55 -8.92 -10.03 12.99
CA ARG A 55 -9.33 -11.31 12.42
C ARG A 55 -10.63 -11.82 13.04
N ASP A 56 -10.66 -11.92 14.36
CA ASP A 56 -11.76 -12.57 15.09
C ASP A 56 -13.01 -11.71 15.17
N ASP A 57 -12.86 -10.39 15.32
CA ASP A 57 -13.98 -9.49 15.60
C ASP A 57 -14.51 -8.78 14.35
N LEU A 58 -13.74 -8.69 13.26
CA LEU A 58 -14.11 -7.94 12.06
C LEU A 58 -14.01 -8.77 10.76
N TRP A 59 -12.83 -9.28 10.44
CA TRP A 59 -12.55 -9.85 9.12
C TRP A 59 -13.23 -11.19 8.86
N ILE A 60 -13.32 -12.09 9.84
CA ILE A 60 -14.01 -13.38 9.64
C ILE A 60 -15.48 -13.14 9.24
N ALA A 61 -16.19 -12.28 9.96
CA ALA A 61 -17.58 -11.97 9.65
C ALA A 61 -17.71 -11.24 8.31
N GLY A 62 -16.89 -10.20 8.08
CA GLY A 62 -16.97 -9.35 6.89
C GLY A 62 -16.57 -10.06 5.59
N LEU A 63 -15.52 -10.88 5.62
CA LEU A 63 -15.02 -11.57 4.42
C LEU A 63 -15.83 -12.83 4.08
N GLN A 64 -16.48 -13.47 5.06
CA GLN A 64 -17.28 -14.66 4.81
C GLN A 64 -18.59 -14.35 4.07
N GLN A 65 -19.23 -13.23 4.39
CA GLN A 65 -20.47 -12.82 3.73
C GLN A 65 -20.23 -11.94 2.49
N THR A 66 -19.01 -11.40 2.33
CA THR A 66 -18.59 -10.42 1.31
C THR A 66 -19.57 -9.25 1.17
N LEU A 67 -19.32 -8.16 1.91
CA LEU A 67 -20.12 -6.94 1.79
C LEU A 67 -19.95 -6.25 0.42
N PHE A 68 -18.97 -6.68 -0.39
CA PHE A 68 -18.69 -6.13 -1.71
C PHE A 68 -19.79 -6.37 -2.76
N VAL A 69 -20.66 -7.35 -2.54
CA VAL A 69 -21.77 -7.73 -3.46
C VAL A 69 -23.08 -7.97 -2.71
N ALA A 70 -23.15 -7.58 -1.44
CA ALA A 70 -24.32 -7.80 -0.62
C ALA A 70 -25.43 -6.82 -1.02
N ASP A 71 -26.52 -7.37 -1.52
CA ASP A 71 -27.70 -6.65 -2.01
C ASP A 71 -28.34 -5.81 -0.89
N VAL A 72 -27.94 -4.54 -0.78
CA VAL A 72 -28.51 -3.55 0.15
C VAL A 72 -29.95 -3.13 -0.23
N ALA A 73 -30.45 -3.61 -1.37
CA ALA A 73 -31.72 -3.25 -1.99
C ALA A 73 -33.01 -3.70 -1.25
N ASN A 74 -32.93 -4.16 0.01
CA ASN A 74 -34.09 -4.47 0.86
C ASN A 74 -34.00 -3.82 2.25
N GLY A 75 -33.51 -2.58 2.34
CA GLY A 75 -33.45 -1.85 3.61
C GLY A 75 -32.44 -2.43 4.61
N GLY A 76 -31.33 -2.98 4.10
CA GLY A 76 -30.18 -3.34 4.91
C GLY A 76 -29.51 -2.10 5.51
N ALA A 77 -28.78 -2.28 6.61
CA ALA A 77 -28.23 -1.20 7.44
C ALA A 77 -27.09 -0.36 6.82
N ILE A 78 -26.88 -0.44 5.50
CA ILE A 78 -25.78 0.20 4.77
C ILE A 78 -26.37 1.01 3.60
N ASP A 79 -26.13 2.32 3.57
CA ASP A 79 -26.69 3.24 2.56
C ASP A 79 -25.58 3.89 1.71
N VAL A 80 -24.91 3.10 0.88
CA VAL A 80 -23.82 3.58 0.01
C VAL A 80 -24.32 4.68 -0.95
N VAL A 81 -25.51 4.53 -1.52
CA VAL A 81 -26.08 5.54 -2.43
C VAL A 81 -26.34 6.85 -1.68
N GLY A 82 -26.84 6.79 -0.45
CA GLY A 82 -27.00 7.95 0.42
C GLY A 82 -25.68 8.66 0.71
N ASP A 83 -24.62 7.91 0.99
CA ASP A 83 -23.27 8.47 1.24
C ASP A 83 -22.71 9.17 -0.01
N LEU A 84 -22.81 8.53 -1.17
CA LEU A 84 -22.38 9.13 -2.43
C LEU A 84 -23.22 10.37 -2.77
N ALA A 85 -24.54 10.31 -2.59
CA ALA A 85 -25.41 11.47 -2.77
C ALA A 85 -25.04 12.64 -1.83
N ALA A 86 -24.61 12.36 -0.61
CA ALA A 86 -24.13 13.37 0.33
C ALA A 86 -22.81 14.02 -0.15
N LYS A 87 -21.88 13.23 -0.71
CA LYS A 87 -20.65 13.75 -1.32
C LYS A 87 -20.95 14.61 -2.55
N THR A 88 -21.86 14.18 -3.42
CA THR A 88 -22.34 15.00 -4.55
C THR A 88 -22.99 16.30 -4.09
N ALA A 89 -23.83 16.25 -3.05
CA ALA A 89 -24.46 17.44 -2.47
C ALA A 89 -23.44 18.41 -1.84
N ALA A 90 -22.26 17.92 -1.43
CA ALA A 90 -21.14 18.72 -0.98
C ALA A 90 -20.30 19.32 -2.13
N GLY A 91 -20.62 19.00 -3.39
CA GLY A 91 -19.98 19.58 -4.57
C GLY A 91 -18.83 18.77 -5.16
N PHE A 92 -18.69 17.49 -4.78
CA PHE A 92 -17.65 16.61 -5.32
C PHE A 92 -18.22 15.56 -6.26
N ASP A 93 -17.45 15.22 -7.29
CA ASP A 93 -17.75 14.10 -8.15
C ASP A 93 -17.64 12.77 -7.38
N VAL A 94 -18.45 11.80 -7.80
CA VAL A 94 -18.51 10.46 -7.21
C VAL A 94 -18.34 9.42 -8.32
N GLY A 95 -17.57 8.38 -8.05
CA GLY A 95 -17.31 7.31 -9.02
C GLY A 95 -17.33 5.92 -8.40
N LEU A 96 -16.90 4.93 -9.17
CA LEU A 96 -16.82 3.53 -8.70
C LEU A 96 -15.91 3.38 -7.49
N THR A 97 -14.83 4.18 -7.42
CA THR A 97 -13.91 4.18 -6.27
C THR A 97 -14.59 4.66 -4.98
N ASP A 98 -15.55 5.57 -5.04
CA ASP A 98 -16.30 6.02 -3.85
C ASP A 98 -17.15 4.89 -3.28
N ALA A 99 -17.92 4.22 -4.14
CA ALA A 99 -18.71 3.07 -3.73
C ALA A 99 -17.81 1.95 -3.17
N TRP A 100 -16.70 1.66 -3.86
CA TRP A 100 -15.71 0.69 -3.44
C TRP A 100 -15.11 1.00 -2.06
N GLY A 101 -14.63 2.23 -1.86
CA GLY A 101 -14.06 2.70 -0.61
C GLY A 101 -15.04 2.63 0.56
N ARG A 102 -16.34 2.86 0.31
CA ARG A 102 -17.38 2.70 1.33
C ARG A 102 -17.58 1.25 1.74
N LEU A 103 -17.73 0.33 0.78
CA LEU A 103 -17.87 -1.11 1.08
C LEU A 103 -16.65 -1.65 1.83
N LEU A 104 -15.46 -1.21 1.43
CA LEU A 104 -14.21 -1.49 2.09
C LEU A 104 -14.18 -1.00 3.55
N GLY A 105 -14.66 0.22 3.82
CA GLY A 105 -14.77 0.77 5.17
C GLY A 105 -15.53 -0.16 6.11
N TYR A 106 -16.66 -0.69 5.66
CA TYR A 106 -17.48 -1.64 6.43
C TYR A 106 -16.77 -2.96 6.79
N GLN A 107 -15.79 -3.38 5.99
CA GLN A 107 -15.05 -4.63 6.26
C GLN A 107 -13.74 -4.42 6.99
N MET A 108 -13.17 -3.21 6.94
CA MET A 108 -11.82 -2.94 7.45
C MET A 108 -11.80 -2.03 8.67
N LEU A 109 -12.84 -1.23 8.92
CA LEU A 109 -12.88 -0.23 9.98
C LEU A 109 -13.99 -0.52 11.00
N TYR A 110 -13.65 -0.36 12.27
CA TYR A 110 -14.65 -0.18 13.32
C TYR A 110 -15.23 1.22 13.27
N GLY A 111 -16.46 1.37 13.75
CA GLY A 111 -17.11 2.66 13.94
C GLY A 111 -18.54 2.65 13.43
N GLU A 112 -19.24 3.75 13.66
CA GLU A 112 -20.52 4.00 13.02
C GLU A 112 -20.36 4.01 11.50
N ASP A 113 -21.32 3.39 10.80
CA ASP A 113 -21.44 3.48 9.34
C ASP A 113 -20.14 3.09 8.60
N GLY A 114 -19.51 1.98 9.01
CA GLY A 114 -18.26 1.49 8.40
C GLY A 114 -17.08 2.46 8.59
N GLY A 115 -17.10 3.27 9.65
CA GLY A 115 -16.02 4.21 9.96
C GLY A 115 -16.01 5.46 9.06
N VAL A 116 -17.16 5.90 8.55
CA VAL A 116 -17.29 7.06 7.62
C VAL A 116 -16.60 8.34 8.12
N GLY A 117 -16.55 8.55 9.44
CA GLY A 117 -15.87 9.70 10.05
C GLY A 117 -14.35 9.57 10.19
N LYS A 118 -13.75 8.43 9.82
CA LYS A 118 -12.31 8.22 9.92
C LYS A 118 -11.62 8.82 8.69
N THR A 119 -10.61 9.64 8.93
CA THR A 119 -9.82 10.27 7.88
C THR A 119 -8.35 9.88 8.01
N LEU A 120 -7.60 9.97 6.91
CA LEU A 120 -6.16 9.77 6.89
C LEU A 120 -5.47 10.74 7.86
N SER A 121 -5.84 12.03 7.83
CA SER A 121 -5.28 13.03 8.75
C SER A 121 -5.64 12.77 10.21
N GLY A 122 -6.80 12.14 10.46
CA GLY A 122 -7.25 11.77 11.81
C GLY A 122 -6.40 10.70 12.47
N ILE A 123 -5.60 9.94 11.70
CA ILE A 123 -4.63 8.98 12.25
C ILE A 123 -3.60 9.70 13.14
N ALA A 124 -3.28 10.96 12.85
CA ALA A 124 -2.36 11.76 13.67
C ALA A 124 -2.85 11.95 15.12
N ASP A 125 -4.16 11.79 15.36
CA ASP A 125 -4.77 11.91 16.69
C ASP A 125 -4.89 10.57 17.44
N ALA A 126 -4.57 9.44 16.80
CA ALA A 126 -4.61 8.11 17.40
C ALA A 126 -3.59 7.99 18.56
N GLU A 127 -3.93 7.28 19.64
CA GLU A 127 -3.09 7.24 20.83
C GLU A 127 -1.76 6.53 20.56
N ALA A 128 -1.80 5.38 19.86
CA ALA A 128 -0.61 4.61 19.54
C ALA A 128 0.35 5.41 18.64
N PHE A 129 -0.19 6.20 17.70
CA PHE A 129 0.61 7.03 16.79
C PHE A 129 1.24 8.23 17.51
N LYS A 130 0.48 8.96 18.33
CA LYS A 130 1.03 10.07 19.14
C LYS A 130 2.10 9.58 20.14
N GLY A 131 1.96 8.35 20.61
CA GLY A 131 2.95 7.70 21.47
C GLY A 131 4.22 7.25 20.76
N ALA A 132 4.29 7.33 19.42
CA ALA A 132 5.35 6.76 18.59
C ALA A 132 5.55 5.25 18.85
N GLU A 133 4.46 4.52 19.12
CA GLU A 133 4.48 3.08 19.44
C GLU A 133 4.29 2.19 18.21
N VAL A 134 4.09 2.81 17.04
CA VAL A 134 3.68 2.17 15.79
C VAL A 134 4.39 2.83 14.60
N PRO A 135 4.63 2.08 13.50
CA PRO A 135 5.28 2.63 12.33
C PRO A 135 4.44 3.73 11.67
N PHE A 136 5.12 4.71 11.08
CA PHE A 136 4.50 5.76 10.28
C PHE A 136 3.85 5.18 9.00
N PRO A 137 2.52 5.33 8.82
CA PRO A 137 1.82 4.70 7.72
C PRO A 137 1.95 5.50 6.41
N ILE A 138 2.21 4.80 5.31
CA ILE A 138 2.28 5.35 3.95
C ILE A 138 1.39 4.49 3.04
N ILE A 139 0.39 5.09 2.40
CA ILE A 139 -0.43 4.43 1.38
C ILE A 139 -0.03 4.97 0.01
N THR A 140 0.10 4.13 -1.02
CA THR A 140 0.44 4.60 -2.37
C THR A 140 -0.66 4.37 -3.40
N ALA A 141 -0.67 5.22 -4.43
CA ALA A 141 -1.52 5.12 -5.62
C ALA A 141 -0.74 5.61 -6.86
N LEU A 142 -1.25 5.30 -8.05
CA LEU A 142 -0.65 5.77 -9.31
C LEU A 142 -1.55 6.81 -9.99
N GLY A 143 -0.93 7.82 -10.60
CA GLY A 143 -1.62 8.77 -11.47
C GLY A 143 -1.74 8.27 -12.90
N VAL A 144 -2.87 8.57 -13.54
CA VAL A 144 -3.14 8.25 -14.95
C VAL A 144 -3.23 9.54 -15.76
N LYS A 145 -2.54 9.59 -16.91
CA LYS A 145 -2.53 10.74 -17.82
C LYS A 145 -3.78 10.75 -18.73
N THR A 146 -4.96 10.82 -18.13
CA THR A 146 -6.24 10.77 -18.85
C THR A 146 -6.39 11.86 -19.93
N TRP A 147 -5.71 13.01 -19.75
CA TRP A 147 -5.64 14.09 -20.75
C TRP A 147 -4.86 13.72 -22.03
N GLU A 148 -4.07 12.65 -22.00
CA GLU A 148 -3.39 12.08 -23.18
C GLU A 148 -4.21 10.94 -23.82
N GLY A 149 -5.35 10.59 -23.21
CA GLY A 149 -6.20 9.46 -23.60
C GLY A 149 -5.82 8.15 -22.94
N ASP A 150 -4.93 8.18 -21.93
CA ASP A 150 -4.52 7.00 -21.18
C ASP A 150 -5.62 6.53 -20.23
N CYS A 151 -5.61 5.22 -20.00
CA CYS A 151 -6.56 4.53 -19.15
C CYS A 151 -5.89 3.68 -18.08
N ASP A 152 -4.70 3.19 -18.38
CA ASP A 152 -3.83 2.52 -17.43
C ASP A 152 -2.61 3.41 -17.18
N PRO A 153 -2.04 3.38 -15.96
CA PRO A 153 -0.80 4.05 -15.70
C PRO A 153 0.33 3.42 -16.52
N GLU A 154 1.25 4.26 -16.99
CA GLU A 154 2.50 3.79 -17.60
C GLU A 154 3.38 3.07 -16.55
N ALA A 155 4.35 2.28 -17.02
CA ALA A 155 5.28 1.58 -16.12
C ALA A 155 6.07 2.52 -15.21
N ASP A 156 6.29 3.76 -15.65
CA ASP A 156 6.95 4.84 -14.90
C ASP A 156 5.97 5.91 -14.39
N ALA A 157 4.68 5.58 -14.28
CA ALA A 157 3.65 6.50 -13.81
C ALA A 157 4.00 7.17 -12.47
N THR A 158 3.47 8.38 -12.29
CA THR A 158 3.65 9.15 -11.07
C THR A 158 3.08 8.40 -9.87
N GLN A 159 3.93 8.10 -8.90
CA GLN A 159 3.54 7.47 -7.64
C GLN A 159 3.20 8.54 -6.62
N TYR A 160 1.97 8.53 -6.14
CA TYR A 160 1.52 9.38 -5.06
C TYR A 160 1.60 8.64 -3.73
N GLU A 161 2.01 9.33 -2.68
CA GLU A 161 1.92 8.84 -1.31
C GLU A 161 0.90 9.64 -0.49
N PHE A 162 0.18 8.90 0.35
CA PHE A 162 -0.78 9.37 1.32
C PHE A 162 -0.24 9.07 2.71
N THR A 163 -0.07 10.10 3.52
CA THR A 163 0.38 9.99 4.91
C THR A 163 -0.57 10.75 5.84
N PRO A 164 -0.53 10.53 7.16
CA PRO A 164 -1.37 11.28 8.11
C PRO A 164 -1.14 12.80 8.07
N TYR A 165 -0.05 13.29 7.47
CA TYR A 165 0.26 14.71 7.40
C TYR A 165 0.13 15.27 6.00
N GLU A 166 0.56 14.54 4.98
CA GLU A 166 0.72 15.05 3.64
C GLU A 166 0.29 14.06 2.54
N PHE A 167 -0.13 14.62 1.42
CA PHE A 167 -0.38 13.95 0.16
C PHE A 167 0.50 14.58 -0.92
N GLY A 168 1.13 13.77 -1.76
CA GLY A 168 1.93 14.28 -2.86
C GLY A 168 2.79 13.22 -3.50
N SER A 169 3.83 13.66 -4.22
CA SER A 169 4.73 12.75 -4.91
C SER A 169 6.15 13.28 -4.89
N TRP A 170 7.10 12.35 -4.78
CA TRP A 170 8.52 12.60 -4.91
C TRP A 170 8.97 12.72 -6.37
N ASP A 171 8.13 12.28 -7.32
CA ASP A 171 8.49 12.24 -8.73
C ASP A 171 8.62 13.64 -9.31
N SER A 172 9.61 13.83 -10.17
CA SER A 172 9.95 15.15 -10.75
C SER A 172 8.82 15.85 -11.51
N GLY A 173 7.79 15.11 -11.95
CA GLY A 173 6.59 15.67 -12.58
C GLY A 173 5.66 16.43 -11.61
N VAL A 174 5.79 16.17 -10.30
CA VAL A 174 5.02 16.80 -9.22
C VAL A 174 5.97 17.43 -8.20
N ALA A 175 6.83 16.63 -7.57
CA ALA A 175 7.86 17.02 -6.59
C ALA A 175 7.34 18.01 -5.53
N ALA A 176 6.14 17.74 -5.02
CA ALA A 176 5.40 18.64 -4.15
C ALA A 176 4.41 17.85 -3.29
N PHE A 177 4.10 18.44 -2.13
CA PHE A 177 3.20 17.89 -1.13
C PHE A 177 2.24 18.96 -0.62
N VAL A 178 1.05 18.53 -0.22
CA VAL A 178 0.02 19.33 0.43
C VAL A 178 -0.42 18.66 1.73
N GLU A 179 -0.91 19.42 2.70
CA GLU A 179 -1.49 18.86 3.92
C GLU A 179 -2.70 17.97 3.60
N ALA A 180 -2.65 16.70 4.00
CA ALA A 180 -3.68 15.70 3.70
C ALA A 180 -5.07 16.12 4.21
N ARG A 181 -5.12 16.82 5.35
CA ARG A 181 -6.35 17.35 5.95
C ARG A 181 -7.15 18.25 5.01
N TYR A 182 -6.48 18.91 4.05
CA TYR A 182 -7.09 19.89 3.14
C TYR A 182 -7.21 19.39 1.70
N LEU A 183 -7.07 18.07 1.48
CA LEU A 183 -6.95 17.48 0.14
C LEU A 183 -8.16 17.71 -0.78
N GLY A 184 -9.33 18.01 -0.24
CA GLY A 184 -10.53 18.35 -1.02
C GLY A 184 -10.63 19.83 -1.41
N SER A 185 -9.64 20.67 -1.08
CA SER A 185 -9.70 22.11 -1.33
C SER A 185 -9.33 22.44 -2.77
N GLU A 186 -10.01 23.43 -3.35
CA GLU A 186 -9.58 24.03 -4.62
C GLU A 186 -8.38 24.95 -4.37
N LEU A 187 -7.22 24.58 -4.90
CA LEU A 187 -5.99 25.36 -4.79
C LEU A 187 -5.55 25.87 -6.16
N VAL A 188 -5.08 27.12 -6.23
CA VAL A 188 -4.44 27.71 -7.40
C VAL A 188 -3.08 28.25 -6.97
N ASP A 189 -2.01 27.76 -7.60
CA ASP A 189 -0.62 28.07 -7.24
C ASP A 189 -0.33 27.84 -5.74
N GLY A 190 -0.89 26.74 -5.19
CA GLY A 190 -0.75 26.35 -3.79
C GLY A 190 -1.55 27.20 -2.80
N ALA A 191 -2.40 28.13 -3.26
CA ALA A 191 -3.24 28.98 -2.41
C ALA A 191 -4.72 28.62 -2.56
N PRO A 192 -5.50 28.56 -1.46
CA PRO A 192 -6.91 28.22 -1.52
C PRO A 192 -7.73 29.33 -2.18
N VAL A 193 -8.66 28.94 -3.07
CA VAL A 193 -9.57 29.87 -3.74
C VAL A 193 -10.76 30.16 -2.83
N ALA A 194 -10.98 31.43 -2.46
CA ALA A 194 -12.09 31.80 -1.59
C ALA A 194 -13.45 31.68 -2.30
N SER A 195 -14.35 30.83 -1.80
CA SER A 195 -15.74 30.76 -2.25
C SER A 195 -16.61 31.81 -1.52
N GLY A 196 -16.71 33.03 -2.06
CA GLY A 196 -17.68 34.03 -1.59
C GLY A 196 -17.39 34.67 -0.22
N THR A 197 -18.38 35.38 0.33
CA THR A 197 -18.16 36.42 1.34
C THR A 197 -18.04 35.96 2.79
N ASN A 198 -18.18 34.66 3.14
CA ASN A 198 -18.14 34.23 4.56
C ASN A 198 -17.82 32.74 4.87
N ASP A 199 -17.42 31.88 3.93
CA ASP A 199 -17.16 30.46 4.23
C ASP A 199 -15.71 30.06 3.91
N SER A 200 -15.17 29.13 4.70
CA SER A 200 -13.76 28.72 4.71
C SER A 200 -13.27 28.27 3.34
N ALA A 201 -12.14 28.82 2.89
CA ALA A 201 -11.52 28.48 1.61
C ALA A 201 -10.90 27.06 1.56
N CYS A 202 -10.88 26.32 2.69
CA CYS A 202 -10.31 24.98 2.77
C CYS A 202 -11.38 23.96 3.18
N VAL A 203 -11.37 22.80 2.53
CA VAL A 203 -12.26 21.66 2.79
C VAL A 203 -11.53 20.66 3.68
N THR A 204 -12.21 20.07 4.67
CA THR A 204 -11.68 18.96 5.48
C THR A 204 -12.58 17.74 5.41
N GLY A 205 -12.03 16.55 5.65
CA GLY A 205 -12.78 15.29 5.66
C GLY A 205 -12.90 14.62 4.29
N PHE A 206 -12.42 15.29 3.23
CA PHE A 206 -12.28 14.67 1.90
C PHE A 206 -11.28 13.50 1.92
N ASP A 207 -10.28 13.57 2.80
CA ASP A 207 -9.30 12.51 3.08
C ASP A 207 -9.89 11.34 3.88
N ASN A 208 -11.17 11.02 3.67
CA ASN A 208 -11.83 9.85 4.22
C ASN A 208 -10.95 8.62 4.01
N LEU A 209 -10.69 7.89 5.10
CA LEU A 209 -9.72 6.80 5.07
C LEU A 209 -10.18 5.69 4.11
N GLY A 210 -11.47 5.36 4.12
CA GLY A 210 -12.11 4.43 3.17
C GLY A 210 -11.83 4.77 1.71
N PHE A 211 -11.99 6.04 1.35
CA PHE A 211 -11.70 6.53 -0.01
C PHE A 211 -10.20 6.46 -0.34
N VAL A 212 -9.31 6.76 0.60
CA VAL A 212 -7.85 6.70 0.39
C VAL A 212 -7.35 5.26 0.13
N PHE A 213 -7.70 4.29 0.97
CA PHE A 213 -7.28 2.90 0.71
C PHE A 213 -8.14 2.21 -0.37
N GLY A 214 -9.34 2.73 -0.65
CA GLY A 214 -10.13 2.41 -1.85
C GLY A 214 -9.43 2.84 -3.13
N THR A 215 -8.90 4.07 -3.18
CA THR A 215 -8.08 4.59 -4.29
C THR A 215 -6.86 3.71 -4.55
N SER A 216 -6.14 3.39 -3.48
CA SER A 216 -4.97 2.51 -3.53
C SER A 216 -5.28 1.08 -3.98
N SER A 217 -6.55 0.71 -4.12
CA SER A 217 -7.03 -0.61 -4.58
C SER A 217 -8.07 -0.52 -5.70
N SER A 218 -8.13 0.61 -6.41
CA SER A 218 -9.09 0.83 -7.49
C SER A 218 -8.55 0.28 -8.80
N LEU A 219 -9.09 -0.87 -9.22
CA LEU A 219 -8.73 -1.58 -10.46
C LEU A 219 -9.76 -1.39 -11.59
N PHE A 220 -10.66 -0.41 -11.46
CA PHE A 220 -11.78 -0.22 -12.38
C PHE A 220 -11.36 0.44 -13.71
N ASN A 221 -10.20 1.05 -13.75
CA ASN A 221 -9.61 1.68 -14.93
C ASN A 221 -9.21 0.68 -16.02
N ALA A 222 -8.97 -0.60 -15.67
CA ALA A 222 -8.68 -1.71 -16.60
C ALA A 222 -9.81 -2.00 -17.63
N VAL A 223 -10.89 -1.21 -17.56
CA VAL A 223 -12.19 -1.44 -18.18
C VAL A 223 -12.58 -0.27 -19.09
N CYS A 224 -11.64 0.62 -19.43
CA CYS A 224 -11.80 1.89 -20.14
C CYS A 224 -12.44 1.88 -21.55
N LEU A 225 -13.06 0.77 -21.97
CA LEU A 225 -13.95 0.68 -23.12
C LEU A 225 -15.37 0.32 -22.64
N PRO A 226 -16.44 0.89 -23.23
CA PRO A 226 -17.81 0.95 -22.68
C PRO A 226 -18.57 -0.40 -22.54
N VAL A 227 -17.87 -1.53 -22.44
CA VAL A 227 -18.45 -2.88 -22.51
C VAL A 227 -17.99 -3.82 -21.38
N ASN A 228 -17.01 -3.44 -20.54
CA ASN A 228 -16.39 -4.40 -19.62
C ASN A 228 -16.76 -4.23 -18.13
N ILE A 229 -17.33 -3.10 -17.67
CA ILE A 229 -17.74 -2.95 -16.24
C ILE A 229 -18.85 -3.98 -15.94
N ASN A 230 -19.69 -4.21 -16.95
CA ASN A 230 -20.76 -5.21 -16.98
C ASN A 230 -20.29 -6.67 -17.14
N GLN A 231 -18.99 -6.98 -16.94
CA GLN A 231 -18.49 -8.36 -17.08
C GLN A 231 -18.12 -9.01 -15.75
N THR A 232 -18.11 -8.25 -14.65
CA THR A 232 -17.93 -8.80 -13.30
C THR A 232 -19.13 -8.42 -12.44
N GLN A 233 -19.55 -9.33 -11.55
CA GLN A 233 -20.65 -9.05 -10.61
C GLN A 233 -20.34 -7.85 -9.71
N LEU A 234 -19.06 -7.66 -9.33
CA LEU A 234 -18.63 -6.51 -8.55
C LEU A 234 -18.75 -5.21 -9.36
N GLY A 235 -18.25 -5.20 -10.60
CA GLY A 235 -18.35 -4.04 -11.48
C GLY A 235 -19.80 -3.62 -11.74
N GLU A 236 -20.68 -4.58 -12.04
CA GLU A 236 -22.13 -4.33 -12.19
C GLU A 236 -22.75 -3.74 -10.91
N HIS A 237 -22.37 -4.25 -9.75
CA HIS A 237 -22.92 -3.79 -8.47
C HIS A 237 -22.47 -2.36 -8.15
N LEU A 238 -21.18 -2.06 -8.31
CA LEU A 238 -20.64 -0.70 -8.10
C LEU A 238 -21.21 0.30 -9.11
N ALA A 239 -21.31 -0.11 -10.38
CA ALA A 239 -21.94 0.67 -11.44
C ALA A 239 -23.41 0.98 -11.10
N GLY A 240 -24.13 0.04 -10.49
CA GLY A 240 -25.49 0.24 -9.99
C GLY A 240 -25.60 1.44 -9.06
N PHE A 241 -24.75 1.50 -8.02
CA PHE A 241 -24.75 2.60 -7.05
C PHE A 241 -24.51 3.98 -7.68
N VAL A 242 -23.56 4.06 -8.62
CA VAL A 242 -23.25 5.33 -9.30
C VAL A 242 -24.35 5.70 -10.29
N SER A 243 -24.91 4.71 -10.99
CA SER A 243 -25.98 4.92 -11.99
C SER A 243 -27.30 5.43 -11.39
N ASP A 244 -27.52 5.22 -10.10
CA ASP A 244 -28.65 5.80 -9.36
C ASP A 244 -28.52 7.32 -9.17
N LEU A 245 -27.31 7.87 -9.32
CA LEU A 245 -27.00 9.29 -9.14
C LEU A 245 -26.81 10.03 -10.47
N HIS A 246 -26.10 9.44 -11.43
CA HIS A 246 -25.89 10.00 -12.77
C HIS A 246 -25.56 8.94 -13.82
N GLU A 247 -25.56 9.34 -15.10
CA GLU A 247 -25.10 8.46 -16.19
C GLU A 247 -23.60 8.19 -16.04
N LEU A 248 -23.19 6.93 -16.22
CA LEU A 248 -21.79 6.52 -16.10
C LEU A 248 -20.93 7.16 -17.19
N VAL A 249 -19.82 7.74 -16.78
CA VAL A 249 -18.81 8.37 -17.64
C VAL A 249 -17.42 7.77 -17.39
N THR A 250 -16.45 8.07 -18.27
CA THR A 250 -15.08 7.53 -18.14
C THR A 250 -14.42 7.94 -16.82
N ASP A 251 -14.70 9.13 -16.31
CA ASP A 251 -14.12 9.62 -15.06
C ASP A 251 -14.51 8.76 -13.84
N ASP A 252 -15.64 8.05 -13.89
CA ASP A 252 -16.12 7.20 -12.80
C ASP A 252 -15.23 5.97 -12.56
N LEU A 253 -14.36 5.65 -13.53
CA LEU A 253 -13.40 4.55 -13.43
C LEU A 253 -12.20 4.87 -12.53
N PHE A 254 -11.99 6.14 -12.20
CA PHE A 254 -10.83 6.62 -11.46
C PHE A 254 -11.22 7.11 -10.08
N ALA A 255 -10.23 7.28 -9.20
CA ALA A 255 -10.39 8.09 -8.02
C ALA A 255 -10.08 9.55 -8.36
N LEU A 256 -11.07 10.43 -8.25
CA LEU A 256 -10.93 11.84 -8.58
C LEU A 256 -10.54 12.65 -7.35
N TYR A 257 -9.47 13.42 -7.47
CA TYR A 257 -8.98 14.33 -6.44
C TYR A 257 -8.87 15.73 -7.04
N PRO A 258 -9.42 16.79 -6.40
CA PRO A 258 -9.06 18.16 -6.75
C PRO A 258 -7.54 18.30 -6.72
N ASN A 259 -6.93 18.80 -7.79
CA ASN A 259 -5.49 18.83 -7.92
C ASN A 259 -4.88 19.95 -7.06
N PRO A 260 -4.19 19.64 -5.95
CA PRO A 260 -3.60 20.68 -5.10
C PRO A 260 -2.42 21.40 -5.78
N PHE A 261 -1.93 20.87 -6.91
CA PHE A 261 -0.82 21.39 -7.68
C PHE A 261 -1.28 22.21 -8.90
N TYR A 262 -2.59 22.46 -9.03
CA TYR A 262 -3.14 23.19 -10.16
C TYR A 262 -2.56 24.61 -10.27
N GLN A 263 -2.10 24.94 -11.48
CA GLN A 263 -1.40 26.17 -11.84
C GLN A 263 -0.19 26.50 -10.94
N SER A 264 0.41 25.51 -10.30
CA SER A 264 1.59 25.73 -9.46
C SER A 264 2.83 26.01 -10.30
N ASN A 265 3.52 27.10 -9.96
CA ASN A 265 4.79 27.48 -10.58
C ASN A 265 5.99 26.69 -10.02
N ALA A 266 5.79 25.93 -8.94
CA ALA A 266 6.83 25.12 -8.30
C ALA A 266 6.80 23.69 -8.87
N SER A 267 7.79 23.34 -9.70
CA SER A 267 8.20 21.99 -10.18
C SER A 267 7.14 20.97 -10.64
N SER A 268 5.85 21.27 -10.65
CA SER A 268 4.75 20.35 -10.95
C SER A 268 4.35 20.37 -12.43
N SER A 269 5.36 20.32 -13.32
CA SER A 269 5.14 20.54 -14.76
C SER A 269 4.18 19.53 -15.42
N LEU A 270 4.03 18.32 -14.85
CA LEU A 270 3.20 17.28 -15.44
C LEU A 270 1.71 17.52 -15.20
N VAL A 271 1.35 17.94 -13.98
CA VAL A 271 -0.05 18.00 -13.52
C VAL A 271 -0.59 19.42 -13.35
N ALA A 272 0.26 20.46 -13.40
CA ALA A 272 -0.18 21.85 -13.15
C ALA A 272 -1.27 22.37 -14.11
N ALA A 273 -1.48 21.73 -15.27
CA ALA A 273 -2.53 22.10 -16.21
C ALA A 273 -3.89 21.43 -15.92
N GLN A 274 -3.94 20.46 -15.01
CA GLN A 274 -5.13 19.65 -14.74
C GLN A 274 -5.83 20.13 -13.47
N GLU A 275 -7.15 20.28 -13.52
CA GLU A 275 -7.95 20.66 -12.34
C GLU A 275 -8.14 19.49 -11.36
N ASN A 276 -8.12 18.26 -11.88
CA ASN A 276 -8.24 17.03 -11.10
C ASN A 276 -7.08 16.08 -11.38
N LEU A 277 -6.76 15.25 -10.40
CA LEU A 277 -5.91 14.08 -10.54
C LEU A 277 -6.80 12.84 -10.65
N HIS A 278 -6.46 11.96 -11.60
CA HIS A 278 -7.07 10.65 -11.77
C HIS A 278 -6.14 9.59 -11.21
N LEU A 279 -6.51 9.00 -10.07
CA LEU A 279 -5.69 8.02 -9.38
C LEU A 279 -6.29 6.61 -9.43
N VAL A 280 -5.43 5.60 -9.41
CA VAL A 280 -5.78 4.17 -9.44
C VAL A 280 -4.92 3.36 -8.46
N ASP A 281 -5.14 2.04 -8.39
CA ASP A 281 -4.38 1.12 -7.55
C ASP A 281 -2.87 1.28 -7.73
N GLY A 282 -2.15 1.35 -6.61
CA GLY A 282 -0.70 1.54 -6.53
C GLY A 282 0.14 0.44 -7.20
N GLY A 283 -0.42 -0.76 -7.40
CA GLY A 283 0.27 -1.91 -7.98
C GLY A 283 0.14 -2.07 -9.50
N THR A 284 -0.69 -1.25 -10.16
CA THR A 284 -1.06 -1.46 -11.58
C THR A 284 0.09 -1.26 -12.58
N SER A 285 1.25 -0.73 -12.15
CA SER A 285 2.48 -0.63 -12.95
C SER A 285 3.42 -1.84 -12.83
N ASN A 286 2.97 -2.97 -12.25
CA ASN A 286 3.82 -4.12 -11.86
C ASN A 286 4.95 -3.70 -10.91
N GLN A 287 4.57 -2.90 -9.90
CA GLN A 287 5.41 -2.52 -8.77
C GLN A 287 4.65 -2.71 -7.46
N ASN A 288 4.20 -3.93 -7.22
CA ASN A 288 3.34 -4.32 -6.09
C ASN A 288 4.05 -4.27 -4.72
N ASN A 289 5.35 -3.95 -4.69
CA ASN A 289 6.10 -3.71 -3.48
C ASN A 289 6.31 -2.19 -3.33
N PRO A 290 5.68 -1.50 -2.35
CA PRO A 290 5.74 -0.04 -2.21
C PRO A 290 7.10 0.44 -1.65
N ILE A 291 8.19 0.13 -2.34
CA ILE A 291 9.58 0.47 -1.99
C ILE A 291 9.89 1.91 -2.38
N TRP A 292 9.33 2.39 -3.49
CA TRP A 292 9.56 3.73 -4.03
C TRP A 292 9.52 4.88 -3.00
N PRO A 293 8.44 5.08 -2.21
CA PRO A 293 8.39 6.16 -1.22
C PRO A 293 9.52 6.06 -0.18
N LEU A 294 9.98 4.85 0.13
CA LEU A 294 10.99 4.59 1.14
C LEU A 294 12.41 4.86 0.62
N LEU A 295 12.64 4.80 -0.69
CA LEU A 295 13.93 5.19 -1.31
C LEU A 295 14.23 6.68 -1.14
N HIS A 296 13.21 7.51 -0.99
CA HIS A 296 13.35 8.95 -0.74
C HIS A 296 13.63 9.30 0.72
N ARG A 297 13.59 8.33 1.64
CA ARG A 297 13.99 8.53 3.03
C ARG A 297 15.50 8.42 3.14
N GLY A 298 16.13 9.43 3.72
CA GLY A 298 17.59 9.52 3.88
C GLY A 298 18.15 8.41 4.76
N LYS A 299 19.47 8.18 4.68
CA LYS A 299 20.15 7.14 5.46
C LYS A 299 20.01 7.30 6.98
N ASP A 300 19.88 8.53 7.47
CA ASP A 300 19.65 8.78 8.90
C ASP A 300 18.25 8.36 9.38
N LEU A 301 17.34 7.97 8.47
CA LEU A 301 15.95 7.59 8.78
C LEU A 301 15.63 6.12 8.47
N LEU A 302 16.33 5.49 7.52
CA LEU A 302 16.03 4.14 7.06
C LEU A 302 17.29 3.43 6.57
N ASP A 303 17.66 2.32 7.21
CA ASP A 303 18.81 1.48 6.83
C ASP A 303 18.38 0.10 6.29
N VAL A 304 17.32 -0.45 6.87
CA VAL A 304 16.82 -1.80 6.58
C VAL A 304 15.36 -1.71 6.16
N LEU A 305 15.03 -2.35 5.04
CA LEU A 305 13.67 -2.45 4.53
C LEU A 305 13.22 -3.90 4.47
N ILE A 306 12.13 -4.24 5.17
CA ILE A 306 11.50 -5.56 5.07
C ILE A 306 10.37 -5.48 4.04
N VAL A 307 10.51 -6.21 2.93
CA VAL A 307 9.52 -6.28 1.85
C VAL A 307 8.77 -7.60 1.94
N ASN A 308 7.49 -7.55 2.29
CA ASN A 308 6.64 -8.74 2.22
C ASN A 308 5.96 -8.84 0.86
N ASP A 309 6.48 -9.72 0.01
CA ASP A 309 6.01 -9.87 -1.36
C ASP A 309 4.92 -10.94 -1.47
N ASN A 310 3.74 -10.54 -1.94
CA ASN A 310 2.58 -11.43 -2.11
C ASN A 310 2.06 -11.39 -3.56
N SER A 311 2.93 -11.02 -4.49
CA SER A 311 2.57 -10.78 -5.90
C SER A 311 2.29 -12.09 -6.64
N ALA A 312 1.41 -12.00 -7.63
CA ALA A 312 0.94 -13.12 -8.43
C ALA A 312 1.73 -13.23 -9.76
N ASP A 313 3.05 -13.38 -9.66
CA ASP A 313 3.97 -13.21 -10.82
C ASP A 313 4.06 -14.46 -11.72
N THR A 314 3.52 -15.59 -11.27
CA THR A 314 3.60 -16.89 -11.95
C THR A 314 2.21 -17.42 -12.23
N ASP A 315 2.10 -18.42 -13.13
CA ASP A 315 0.80 -19.06 -13.46
C ASP A 315 0.05 -19.61 -12.24
N ASP A 316 0.77 -19.91 -11.15
CA ASP A 316 0.23 -20.37 -9.88
C ASP A 316 0.19 -19.26 -8.80
N ASN A 317 0.26 -17.98 -9.17
CA ASN A 317 0.16 -16.81 -8.28
C ASN A 317 1.21 -16.74 -7.16
N TRP A 318 2.44 -17.18 -7.42
CA TRP A 318 3.58 -17.00 -6.50
C TRP A 318 4.51 -15.87 -6.94
N PRO A 319 5.13 -15.14 -5.98
CA PRO A 319 6.14 -14.13 -6.27
C PRO A 319 7.39 -14.76 -6.90
N ASN A 320 8.01 -14.06 -7.85
CA ASN A 320 9.28 -14.48 -8.48
C ASN A 320 10.33 -13.36 -8.55
N GLY A 321 10.07 -12.21 -7.92
CA GLY A 321 10.98 -11.06 -7.90
C GLY A 321 10.73 -10.03 -9.01
N THR A 322 9.70 -10.23 -9.86
CA THR A 322 9.34 -9.29 -10.94
C THR A 322 9.10 -7.87 -10.41
N GLU A 323 8.34 -7.75 -9.33
CA GLU A 323 7.90 -6.45 -8.80
C GLU A 323 9.06 -5.62 -8.23
N ILE A 324 9.89 -6.23 -7.38
CA ILE A 324 11.09 -5.58 -6.83
C ILE A 324 12.12 -5.24 -7.92
N ARG A 325 12.20 -6.06 -9.00
CA ARG A 325 13.05 -5.79 -10.17
C ARG A 325 12.54 -4.60 -10.99
N ASN A 326 11.23 -4.45 -11.13
CA ASN A 326 10.63 -3.29 -11.80
C ASN A 326 10.89 -2.01 -11.02
N THR A 327 10.73 -2.02 -9.69
CA THR A 327 11.10 -0.86 -8.87
C THR A 327 12.59 -0.53 -8.96
N TRP A 328 13.48 -1.55 -9.02
CA TRP A 328 14.90 -1.29 -9.27
C TRP A 328 15.14 -0.61 -10.61
N THR A 329 14.47 -1.06 -11.67
CA THR A 329 14.60 -0.47 -13.01
C THR A 329 14.17 1.00 -13.02
N GLN A 330 13.05 1.31 -12.37
CA GLN A 330 12.58 2.69 -12.25
C GLN A 330 13.52 3.55 -11.40
N ALA A 331 14.01 3.04 -10.26
CA ALA A 331 14.96 3.73 -9.41
C ALA A 331 16.28 4.05 -10.13
N ARG A 332 16.77 3.13 -10.97
CA ARG A 332 17.95 3.40 -11.79
C ARG A 332 17.68 4.43 -12.88
N ALA A 333 16.51 4.41 -13.50
CA ALA A 333 16.14 5.39 -14.53
C ALA A 333 15.96 6.80 -13.97
N GLN A 334 15.31 6.95 -12.81
CA GLN A 334 14.95 8.25 -12.25
C GLN A 334 16.01 8.84 -11.31
N LEU A 335 16.62 8.02 -10.45
CA LEU A 335 17.55 8.50 -9.41
C LEU A 335 19.02 8.24 -9.79
N GLY A 336 19.29 7.31 -10.72
CA GLY A 336 20.64 6.99 -11.17
C GLY A 336 21.57 6.61 -10.01
N ALA A 337 22.69 7.32 -9.88
CA ALA A 337 23.68 7.12 -8.82
C ALA A 337 23.19 7.60 -7.43
N ALA A 338 22.13 8.40 -7.35
CA ALA A 338 21.53 8.82 -6.07
C ALA A 338 20.58 7.76 -5.50
N SER A 339 20.26 6.70 -6.26
CA SER A 339 19.40 5.62 -5.78
C SER A 339 20.06 4.82 -4.67
N ARG A 340 19.34 4.61 -3.57
CA ARG A 340 19.73 3.69 -2.49
C ARG A 340 19.29 2.24 -2.74
N MET A 341 18.67 1.95 -3.89
CA MET A 341 18.19 0.62 -4.23
C MET A 341 19.38 -0.31 -4.52
N PRO A 342 19.57 -1.42 -3.79
CA PRO A 342 20.63 -2.39 -4.09
C PRO A 342 20.37 -3.11 -5.41
N ASP A 343 21.37 -3.80 -5.95
CA ASP A 343 21.18 -4.59 -7.16
C ASP A 343 20.20 -5.74 -6.93
N ILE A 344 19.22 -5.82 -7.83
CA ILE A 344 18.18 -6.84 -7.85
C ILE A 344 18.33 -7.63 -9.16
N PRO A 345 18.52 -8.95 -9.12
CA PRO A 345 18.70 -9.72 -10.34
C PRO A 345 17.40 -9.87 -11.11
N GLU A 346 17.49 -10.37 -12.35
CA GLU A 346 16.32 -10.68 -13.17
C GLU A 346 15.52 -11.86 -12.57
N PRO A 347 14.20 -11.97 -12.84
CA PRO A 347 13.35 -13.02 -12.27
C PRO A 347 13.79 -14.46 -12.60
N ASP A 348 14.48 -14.67 -13.73
CA ASP A 348 15.02 -15.98 -14.10
C ASP A 348 16.12 -16.45 -13.11
N VAL A 349 16.91 -15.53 -12.57
CA VAL A 349 17.88 -15.81 -11.50
C VAL A 349 17.17 -16.16 -10.20
N PHE A 350 16.12 -15.42 -9.82
CA PHE A 350 15.32 -15.76 -8.65
C PHE A 350 14.82 -17.20 -8.72
N VAL A 351 14.34 -17.62 -9.89
CA VAL A 351 13.85 -18.99 -10.13
C VAL A 351 15.00 -20.00 -10.12
N ALA A 352 16.08 -19.74 -10.84
CA ALA A 352 17.21 -20.65 -10.98
C ALA A 352 17.93 -20.94 -9.65
N GLU A 353 18.08 -19.91 -8.82
CA GLU A 353 18.76 -20.01 -7.52
C GLU A 353 17.80 -20.31 -6.35
N GLY A 354 16.50 -20.38 -6.63
CA GLY A 354 15.48 -20.68 -5.62
C GLY A 354 15.27 -19.56 -4.59
N LEU A 355 15.56 -18.31 -4.96
CA LEU A 355 15.37 -17.13 -4.11
C LEU A 355 13.89 -16.96 -3.73
N TYR A 356 12.96 -17.26 -4.63
CA TYR A 356 11.51 -17.20 -4.39
C TYR A 356 10.98 -18.12 -3.28
N LYS A 357 11.80 -19.03 -2.74
CA LYS A 357 11.39 -20.00 -1.71
C LYS A 357 11.78 -19.58 -0.29
N ARG A 358 12.49 -18.48 -0.12
CA ARG A 358 13.06 -18.09 1.17
C ARG A 358 13.30 -16.58 1.24
N PRO A 359 13.47 -16.02 2.45
CA PRO A 359 13.96 -14.65 2.60
C PRO A 359 15.32 -14.47 1.91
N VAL A 360 15.56 -13.27 1.39
CA VAL A 360 16.82 -12.88 0.77
C VAL A 360 17.15 -11.45 1.18
N PHE A 361 18.38 -11.23 1.63
CA PHE A 361 18.93 -9.89 1.81
C PHE A 361 19.60 -9.44 0.52
N PHE A 362 19.23 -8.24 0.05
CA PHE A 362 19.91 -7.50 -1.00
C PHE A 362 20.64 -6.32 -0.39
N GLY A 363 21.77 -5.94 -0.99
CA GLY A 363 22.59 -4.83 -0.51
C GLY A 363 23.37 -5.13 0.78
N CYS A 364 23.44 -6.39 1.21
CA CYS A 364 24.13 -6.84 2.43
C CYS A 364 25.62 -7.14 2.23
N GLY A 365 26.15 -6.97 1.02
CA GLY A 365 27.57 -7.18 0.73
C GLY A 365 28.45 -6.14 1.45
N VAL A 366 29.29 -6.61 2.37
CA VAL A 366 30.36 -5.80 2.98
C VAL A 366 31.59 -5.96 2.08
N GLY A 367 31.79 -5.02 1.15
CA GLY A 367 32.92 -5.09 0.22
C GLY A 367 34.25 -5.05 0.96
N ASN A 368 35.07 -6.10 0.84
CA ASN A 368 36.49 -6.08 1.21
C ASN A 368 37.34 -5.22 0.24
N GLU A 369 36.72 -4.58 -0.76
CA GLU A 369 37.36 -3.66 -1.70
C GLU A 369 36.87 -2.22 -1.46
N THR A 370 37.81 -1.32 -1.16
CA THR A 370 37.57 0.01 -0.59
C THR A 370 36.67 0.93 -1.42
N THR A 371 36.56 0.75 -2.75
CA THR A 371 35.68 1.57 -3.60
C THR A 371 34.26 1.01 -3.70
N ALA A 372 34.10 -0.32 -3.65
CA ALA A 372 32.78 -0.96 -3.60
C ALA A 372 32.15 -0.86 -2.21
N ALA A 373 32.98 -0.78 -1.16
CA ALA A 373 32.54 -0.61 0.22
C ALA A 373 31.84 0.74 0.46
N GLU A 374 32.42 1.84 -0.04
CA GLU A 374 31.83 3.18 0.10
C GLU A 374 30.52 3.33 -0.69
N GLU A 375 30.44 2.75 -1.90
CA GLU A 375 29.19 2.70 -2.69
C GLU A 375 28.13 1.77 -2.07
N ALA A 376 28.55 0.71 -1.38
CA ALA A 376 27.64 -0.22 -0.69
C ALA A 376 27.07 0.34 0.62
N GLU A 377 27.78 1.26 1.31
CA GLU A 377 27.30 1.87 2.56
C GLU A 377 26.03 2.71 2.38
N ASP A 378 25.87 3.38 1.23
CA ASP A 378 24.68 4.22 0.99
C ASP A 378 23.45 3.42 0.50
N LEU A 379 23.63 2.15 0.09
CA LEU A 379 22.55 1.25 -0.31
C LEU A 379 21.71 0.79 0.89
N LEU A 380 20.39 0.67 0.70
CA LEU A 380 19.52 -0.02 1.64
C LEU A 380 19.87 -1.50 1.74
N THR A 381 19.79 -2.05 2.94
CA THR A 381 19.68 -3.48 3.13
C THR A 381 18.21 -3.87 2.98
N ILE A 382 17.86 -4.53 1.88
CA ILE A 382 16.47 -4.98 1.64
C ILE A 382 16.35 -6.45 2.01
N LEU A 383 15.54 -6.75 3.02
CA LEU A 383 15.07 -8.09 3.30
C LEU A 383 13.81 -8.36 2.50
N TRP A 384 13.93 -9.07 1.38
CA TRP A 384 12.80 -9.52 0.60
C TRP A 384 12.27 -10.85 1.14
N VAL A 385 10.98 -10.89 1.50
CA VAL A 385 10.30 -12.01 2.15
C VAL A 385 9.10 -12.43 1.28
N PRO A 386 9.29 -13.42 0.39
CA PRO A 386 8.21 -13.88 -0.48
C PRO A 386 7.17 -14.68 0.30
N ASN A 387 5.91 -14.55 -0.11
CA ASN A 387 4.87 -15.48 0.27
C ASN A 387 5.26 -16.90 -0.16
N ASN A 388 5.10 -17.86 0.75
CA ASN A 388 5.40 -19.26 0.48
C ASN A 388 4.42 -20.15 1.25
N ASN A 389 4.19 -21.37 0.75
CA ASN A 389 3.28 -22.34 1.34
C ASN A 389 3.97 -23.15 2.44
N PHE A 390 3.74 -22.78 3.70
CA PHE A 390 4.17 -23.53 4.87
C PHE A 390 3.03 -24.36 5.47
N THR A 391 1.88 -23.73 5.68
CA THR A 391 0.72 -24.35 6.36
C THR A 391 -0.59 -24.17 5.59
N PHE A 392 -0.63 -23.26 4.63
CA PHE A 392 -1.81 -22.98 3.82
C PHE A 392 -1.40 -22.43 2.45
N ALA A 393 -2.09 -22.85 1.38
CA ALA A 393 -1.91 -22.31 0.04
C ALA A 393 -2.51 -20.90 -0.05
N SER A 394 -1.71 -19.90 0.28
CA SER A 394 -2.09 -18.48 0.35
C SER A 394 -1.98 -17.72 -0.99
N ASN A 395 -1.52 -18.37 -2.05
CA ASN A 395 -1.45 -17.88 -3.44
C ASN A 395 -2.83 -17.84 -4.12
N VAL A 396 -3.79 -17.20 -3.46
CA VAL A 396 -5.16 -17.05 -3.94
C VAL A 396 -5.23 -15.97 -5.01
N ASP A 397 -6.19 -16.12 -5.93
CA ASP A 397 -6.45 -15.15 -6.98
C ASP A 397 -6.81 -13.76 -6.42
N THR A 398 -6.26 -12.70 -7.03
CA THR A 398 -6.48 -11.30 -6.62
C THR A 398 -7.97 -10.91 -6.61
N SER A 399 -8.78 -11.47 -7.51
CA SER A 399 -10.22 -11.20 -7.59
C SER A 399 -11.04 -11.91 -6.51
N LYS A 400 -10.42 -12.80 -5.71
CA LYS A 400 -11.11 -13.47 -4.60
C LYS A 400 -11.30 -12.51 -3.44
N LEU A 401 -12.55 -12.12 -3.21
CA LEU A 401 -12.95 -11.19 -2.14
C LEU A 401 -13.75 -11.85 -1.00
N GLN A 402 -14.20 -13.10 -1.19
CA GLN A 402 -14.92 -13.87 -0.18
C GLN A 402 -14.04 -14.97 0.39
N TYR A 403 -13.95 -15.05 1.72
CA TYR A 403 -13.12 -16.02 2.43
C TYR A 403 -13.91 -16.66 3.55
N SER A 404 -13.96 -17.99 3.59
CA SER A 404 -14.46 -18.71 4.75
C SER A 404 -13.58 -18.44 5.98
N GLU A 405 -14.14 -18.65 7.18
CA GLU A 405 -13.37 -18.54 8.42
C GLU A 405 -12.07 -19.37 8.38
N ALA A 406 -12.13 -20.59 7.84
CA ALA A 406 -10.98 -21.48 7.75
C ALA A 406 -9.89 -20.91 6.80
N GLU A 407 -10.28 -20.28 5.70
CA GLU A 407 -9.35 -19.63 4.77
C GLU A 407 -8.73 -18.38 5.41
N THR A 408 -9.54 -17.52 6.03
CA THR A 408 -9.06 -16.32 6.74
C THR A 408 -8.03 -16.69 7.81
N ARG A 409 -8.34 -17.70 8.65
CA ARG A 409 -7.40 -18.20 9.67
C ARG A 409 -6.17 -18.85 9.04
N GLY A 410 -6.35 -19.68 8.01
CA GLY A 410 -5.28 -20.41 7.34
C GLY A 410 -4.26 -19.48 6.68
N MET A 411 -4.72 -18.45 5.97
CA MET A 411 -3.83 -17.48 5.31
C MET A 411 -3.01 -16.66 6.32
N ILE A 412 -3.64 -16.20 7.41
CA ILE A 412 -2.93 -15.48 8.49
C ILE A 412 -1.92 -16.41 9.17
N ALA A 413 -2.30 -17.65 9.48
CA ALA A 413 -1.38 -18.62 10.08
C ALA A 413 -0.19 -18.93 9.16
N ASN A 414 -0.40 -19.01 7.84
CA ASN A 414 0.69 -19.18 6.88
C ASN A 414 1.59 -17.94 6.82
N GLY A 415 1.04 -16.73 6.83
CA GLY A 415 1.84 -15.50 6.94
C GLY A 415 2.73 -15.46 8.19
N GLN A 416 2.26 -15.98 9.32
CA GLN A 416 3.07 -16.11 10.54
C GLN A 416 4.25 -17.08 10.35
N GLN A 417 4.05 -18.15 9.56
CA GLN A 417 5.13 -19.05 9.18
C GLN A 417 6.10 -18.41 8.20
N VAL A 418 5.62 -17.57 7.28
CA VAL A 418 6.49 -16.76 6.40
C VAL A 418 7.41 -15.86 7.23
N ALA A 419 6.91 -15.19 8.27
CA ALA A 419 7.75 -14.38 9.16
C ALA A 419 8.81 -15.19 9.92
N THR A 420 8.51 -16.44 10.27
CA THR A 420 9.39 -17.31 11.07
C THR A 420 10.16 -18.32 10.22
N GLN A 421 10.11 -18.21 8.88
CA GLN A 421 10.69 -19.16 7.95
C GLN A 421 10.31 -20.62 8.27
N GLY A 422 9.02 -20.87 8.52
CA GLY A 422 8.49 -22.20 8.89
C GLY A 422 8.95 -22.71 10.24
N GLY A 423 9.41 -21.82 11.13
CA GLY A 423 9.97 -22.18 12.43
C GLY A 423 11.42 -22.68 12.38
N ASP A 424 12.19 -22.31 11.35
CA ASP A 424 13.63 -22.59 11.30
C ASP A 424 14.32 -21.98 12.52
N ALA A 425 14.98 -22.84 13.31
CA ALA A 425 15.65 -22.44 14.55
C ALA A 425 16.84 -21.49 14.33
N ARG A 426 17.45 -21.46 13.15
CA ARG A 426 18.55 -20.53 12.80
C ARG A 426 18.04 -19.18 12.29
N TRP A 427 16.81 -19.14 11.75
CA TRP A 427 16.27 -17.95 11.10
C TRP A 427 16.31 -16.69 11.98
N PRO A 428 15.97 -16.72 13.29
CA PRO A 428 16.02 -15.52 14.12
C PRO A 428 17.43 -14.93 14.24
N ALA A 429 18.45 -15.78 14.33
CA ALA A 429 19.84 -15.34 14.36
C ALA A 429 20.23 -14.74 13.00
N CYS A 430 19.90 -15.42 11.89
CA CYS A 430 20.20 -14.92 10.55
C CYS A 430 19.48 -13.61 10.19
N LEU A 431 18.24 -13.46 10.64
CA LEU A 431 17.48 -12.22 10.52
C LEU A 431 18.18 -11.08 11.27
N ALA A 432 18.60 -11.32 12.51
CA ALA A 432 19.36 -10.33 13.28
C ALA A 432 20.70 -9.98 12.61
N CYS A 433 21.43 -10.98 12.08
CA CYS A 433 22.68 -10.75 11.36
C CYS A 433 22.49 -9.87 10.12
N GLY A 434 21.46 -10.12 9.32
CA GLY A 434 21.19 -9.31 8.13
C GLY A 434 20.72 -7.88 8.47
N ILE A 435 19.92 -7.70 9.52
CA ILE A 435 19.55 -6.37 10.02
C ILE A 435 20.78 -5.58 10.49
N MET A 436 21.71 -6.25 11.19
CA MET A 436 22.89 -5.63 11.79
C MET A 436 24.10 -5.55 10.85
N VAL A 437 24.03 -6.09 9.62
CA VAL A 437 25.19 -6.25 8.73
C VAL A 437 25.93 -4.94 8.41
N LYS A 438 25.21 -3.82 8.40
CA LYS A 438 25.76 -2.46 8.18
C LYS A 438 25.85 -1.61 9.43
N SER A 439 25.64 -2.17 10.63
CA SER A 439 25.60 -1.36 11.85
C SER A 439 26.98 -0.87 12.32
N GLY A 440 28.07 -1.38 11.73
CA GLY A 440 29.44 -1.14 12.16
C GLY A 440 29.86 -1.91 13.43
N GLU A 441 28.96 -2.73 13.99
CA GLU A 441 29.24 -3.54 15.16
C GLU A 441 29.95 -4.85 14.77
N THR A 442 30.73 -5.41 15.70
CA THR A 442 31.31 -6.75 15.50
C THR A 442 30.23 -7.80 15.65
N LEU A 443 29.85 -8.44 14.55
CA LEU A 443 28.86 -9.51 14.54
C LEU A 443 29.45 -10.86 15.00
N PRO A 444 28.64 -11.75 15.61
CA PRO A 444 29.08 -13.10 15.96
C PRO A 444 29.49 -13.93 14.72
N ASP A 445 30.42 -14.87 14.89
CA ASP A 445 30.89 -15.77 13.82
C ASP A 445 29.76 -16.54 13.10
N GLU A 446 28.64 -16.80 13.77
CA GLU A 446 27.46 -17.45 13.15
C GLU A 446 26.85 -16.59 12.03
N CYS A 447 27.04 -15.27 12.06
CA CYS A 447 26.55 -14.37 11.03
C CYS A 447 27.21 -14.60 9.66
N ASP A 448 28.46 -15.10 9.61
CA ASP A 448 29.11 -15.42 8.34
C ASP A 448 28.33 -16.52 7.59
N ALA A 449 27.89 -17.55 8.30
CA ALA A 449 27.09 -18.63 7.72
C ALA A 449 25.70 -18.14 7.30
N CYS A 450 25.08 -17.28 8.11
CA CYS A 450 23.80 -16.68 7.78
C CYS A 450 23.87 -15.78 6.53
N LEU A 451 24.89 -14.92 6.44
CA LEU A 451 25.07 -14.03 5.28
C LEU A 451 25.47 -14.82 4.04
N ALA A 452 26.29 -15.87 4.15
CA ALA A 452 26.57 -16.75 3.01
C ALA A 452 25.33 -17.46 2.46
N GLU A 453 24.33 -17.71 3.30
CA GLU A 453 23.06 -18.33 2.90
C GLU A 453 22.06 -17.30 2.38
N TYR A 454 21.83 -16.21 3.13
CA TYR A 454 20.72 -15.28 2.91
C TYR A 454 21.09 -14.02 2.13
N CYS A 455 22.38 -13.65 2.04
CA CYS A 455 22.80 -12.48 1.28
C CYS A 455 22.99 -12.81 -0.20
N TYR A 456 22.30 -12.07 -1.07
CA TYR A 456 22.54 -12.11 -2.51
C TYR A 456 23.71 -11.18 -2.86
N ASN A 457 24.75 -11.73 -3.49
CA ASN A 457 26.01 -11.06 -3.80
C ASN A 457 26.36 -11.15 -5.28
#